data_AF-A0A2P5P7Y3-F1
#
_entry.id   AF-A0A2P5P7Y3-F1
#
_cell.length_a   1.000
_cell.length_b   1.000
_cell.length_c   1.000
_cell.angle_alpha   90.00
_cell.angle_beta   90.00
_cell.angle_gamma   90.00
#
_symmetry.space_group_name_H-M   'P 1'
#
loop_
_entity.id
_entity.type
_entity.pdbx_description
1 polymer ?
#
loop_
_entity_poly.entity_id
_entity_poly.type
_entity_poly.pdbx_seq_one_letter_code
_entity_poly.pdbx_strand_id
1 'polypeptide(L)' 'MSKIETAGDAEKIVNSYYLNPMGPRPSNFDVHKQGRTWVVKFNIPTGFSIAKHEWHIDSGTGNVLNKK' A
#
# COMPACT_ATOMS: atom_id res chain seq x y z
N MET A 1 8.19 5.50 -13.05
CA MET A 1 7.96 5.72 -11.61
C MET A 1 9.31 5.65 -10.92
N SER A 2 9.56 6.49 -9.93
CA SER A 2 10.84 6.57 -9.22
C SER A 2 11.00 5.43 -8.22
N LYS A 3 12.25 5.05 -7.93
CA LYS A 3 12.64 4.07 -6.91
C LYS A 3 11.99 4.40 -5.55
N ILE A 4 11.48 3.38 -4.86
CA ILE A 4 10.90 3.52 -3.51
C ILE A 4 12.00 3.29 -2.48
N GLU A 5 12.42 4.38 -1.85
CA GLU A 5 13.50 4.35 -0.88
C GLU A 5 12.99 4.30 0.56
N THR A 6 11.75 4.72 0.81
CA THR A 6 11.16 4.79 2.14
C THR A 6 9.82 4.06 2.24
N ALA A 7 9.45 3.68 3.47
CA ALA A 7 8.12 3.14 3.77
C ALA A 7 7.00 4.12 3.36
N GLY A 8 7.20 5.41 3.61
CA GLY A 8 6.24 6.46 3.25
C GLY A 8 6.00 6.57 1.73
N ASP A 9 6.99 6.25 0.89
CA ASP A 9 6.79 6.21 -0.56
C ASP A 9 5.92 5.03 -0.99
N ALA A 10 6.08 3.87 -0.33
CA ALA A 10 5.22 2.71 -0.56
C ALA A 10 3.77 2.99 -0.10
N GLU A 11 3.59 3.66 1.05
CA GLU A 11 2.28 4.09 1.53
C GLU A 11 1.62 5.10 0.59
N LYS A 12 2.38 6.07 0.06
CA LYS A 12 1.86 7.04 -0.92
C LYS A 12 1.34 6.35 -2.17
N ILE A 13 2.02 5.31 -2.65
CA ILE A 13 1.54 4.52 -3.78
C ILE A 13 0.20 3.90 -3.43
N VAL A 14 0.08 3.20 -2.31
CA VAL A 14 -1.21 2.64 -1.89
C VAL A 14 -2.28 3.73 -1.78
N ASN A 15 -2.01 4.82 -1.07
CA ASN A 15 -2.93 5.94 -0.93
C ASN A 15 -3.38 6.50 -2.29
N SER A 16 -2.47 6.56 -3.28
CA SER A 16 -2.81 7.05 -4.63
C SER A 16 -3.87 6.22 -5.33
N TYR A 17 -3.94 4.91 -5.07
CA TYR A 17 -5.00 4.04 -5.60
C TYR A 17 -6.36 4.27 -4.91
N TYR A 18 -6.37 4.80 -3.70
CA TYR A 18 -7.57 5.07 -2.91
C TYR A 18 -7.88 6.56 -2.79
N LEU A 19 -7.36 7.40 -3.70
CA LEU A 19 -7.58 8.86 -3.73
C LEU A 19 -9.03 9.29 -3.98
N ASN A 20 -9.95 8.35 -4.23
CA ASN A 20 -11.33 8.68 -4.51
C ASN A 20 -12.00 9.29 -3.26
N PRO A 21 -12.51 10.54 -3.30
CA PRO A 21 -12.97 11.26 -2.11
C PRO A 21 -14.19 10.64 -1.42
N MET A 22 -14.95 9.80 -2.14
CA MET A 22 -16.07 9.02 -1.60
C MET A 22 -15.70 7.54 -1.32
N GLY A 23 -14.45 7.14 -1.58
CA GLY A 23 -13.97 5.79 -1.36
C GLY A 23 -13.47 5.57 0.07
N PRO A 24 -13.43 4.31 0.53
CA PRO A 24 -12.86 4.00 1.82
C PRO A 24 -11.35 4.27 1.81
N ARG A 25 -10.86 4.95 2.85
CA ARG A 25 -9.44 5.29 2.98
C ARG A 25 -8.66 4.17 3.68
N PRO A 26 -7.50 3.77 3.14
CA PRO A 26 -6.61 2.87 3.84
C PRO A 26 -6.11 3.47 5.16
N SER A 27 -5.97 2.61 6.15
CA SER A 27 -5.61 2.94 7.52
C SER A 27 -4.76 1.84 8.14
N ASN A 28 -4.12 2.09 9.28
CA ASN A 28 -3.31 1.10 10.01
C ASN A 28 -2.24 0.43 9.10
N PHE A 29 -1.43 1.27 8.46
CA PHE A 29 -0.35 0.83 7.58
C PHE A 29 0.77 0.16 8.38
N ASP A 30 1.12 -1.06 8.01
CA ASP A 30 2.33 -1.76 8.44
C ASP A 30 3.19 -2.00 7.20
N VAL A 31 4.30 -1.27 7.10
CA VAL A 31 5.16 -1.27 5.92
C VAL A 31 6.55 -1.73 6.31
N HIS A 32 7.00 -2.80 5.67
CA HIS A 32 8.33 -3.35 5.89
C HIS A 32 8.95 -3.79 4.58
N LYS A 33 10.28 -3.76 4.53
CA LYS A 33 11.05 -4.14 3.35
C LYS A 33 11.50 -5.59 3.45
N GLN A 34 11.20 -6.38 2.42
CA GLN A 34 11.66 -7.75 2.26
C GLN A 34 12.54 -7.83 1.00
N GLY A 35 13.85 -7.72 1.18
CA GLY A 35 14.80 -7.70 0.07
C GLY A 35 14.60 -6.50 -0.86
N ARG A 36 14.17 -6.76 -2.10
CA ARG A 36 13.83 -5.72 -3.09
C ARG A 36 12.35 -5.35 -3.13
N THR A 37 11.53 -5.94 -2.27
CA THR A 37 10.09 -5.71 -2.25
C THR A 37 9.69 -4.97 -0.97
N TRP A 38 8.85 -3.96 -1.11
CA TRP A 38 8.11 -3.34 -0.01
C TRP A 38 6.79 -4.08 0.18
N VAL A 39 6.57 -4.61 1.38
CA VAL A 39 5.31 -5.21 1.77
C VAL A 39 4.53 -4.16 2.55
N VAL A 40 3.37 -3.78 2.04
CA VAL A 40 2.48 -2.79 2.65
C VAL A 40 1.19 -3.50 3.07
N LYS A 41 1.00 -3.66 4.37
CA LYS A 41 -0.26 -4.15 4.94
C LYS A 41 -1.09 -2.97 5.39
N PHE A 42 -2.39 -2.97 5.09
CA PHE A 42 -3.28 -1.89 5.48
C PHE A 42 -4.72 -2.37 5.59
N ASN A 43 -5.53 -1.57 6.27
CA ASN A 43 -6.93 -1.84 6.54
C ASN A 43 -7.81 -0.88 5.74
N ILE A 44 -8.77 -1.43 5.01
CA ILE A 44 -9.82 -0.68 4.32
C ILE A 44 -11.14 -0.85 5.10
N PRO A 45 -11.67 0.22 5.70
CA PRO A 45 -12.98 0.18 6.34
C PRO A 45 -14.06 0.05 5.25
N THR A 46 -14.88 -1.00 5.32
CA THR A 46 -15.97 -1.28 4.37
C THR A 46 -17.29 -1.38 5.14
N GLY A 47 -17.98 -0.24 5.28
CA GLY A 47 -19.22 -0.15 6.06
C GLY A 47 -18.99 -0.52 7.53
N PHE A 48 -19.46 -1.70 7.94
CA PHE A 48 -19.34 -2.22 9.31
C PHE A 48 -18.16 -3.17 9.53
N SER A 49 -17.34 -3.42 8.51
CA SER A 49 -16.21 -4.36 8.57
C SER A 49 -14.88 -3.68 8.23
N ILE A 50 -13.78 -4.30 8.65
CA ILE A 50 -12.42 -3.88 8.30
C ILE A 50 -11.80 -4.98 7.44
N ALA A 51 -11.58 -4.68 6.16
CA ALA A 51 -10.88 -5.57 5.25
C ALA A 51 -9.37 -5.34 5.38
N LYS A 52 -8.61 -6.41 5.62
CA LYS A 52 -7.15 -6.38 5.65
C LYS A 52 -6.62 -6.65 4.25
N HIS A 53 -5.68 -5.84 3.79
CA HIS A 53 -5.04 -5.96 2.50
C HIS A 53 -3.53 -6.00 2.64
N GLU A 54 -2.89 -6.69 1.71
CA GLU A 54 -1.43 -6.77 1.64
C GLU A 54 -0.96 -6.56 0.21
N TRP A 55 -0.17 -5.51 0.00
CA TRP A 55 0.36 -5.15 -1.31
C TRP A 55 1.87 -5.32 -1.32
N HIS A 56 2.38 -5.90 -2.39
CA HIS A 56 3.83 -6.07 -2.60
C HIS A 56 4.24 -5.12 -3.70
N ILE A 57 5.21 -4.25 -3.42
CA ILE A 57 5.64 -3.20 -4.33
C ILE A 57 7.15 -3.34 -4.56
N ASP A 58 7.57 -3.39 -5.81
CA ASP A 58 8.98 -3.45 -6.16
C ASP A 58 9.68 -2.14 -5.80
N SER A 59 10.75 -2.22 -4.99
CA SER A 59 11.49 -1.03 -4.54
C SER A 59 12.28 -0.34 -5.66
N GLY A 60 12.65 -1.06 -6.71
CA GLY A 60 13.43 -0.50 -7.82
C GLY A 60 12.58 0.31 -8.80
N THR A 61 11.38 -0.18 -9.10
CA THR A 61 10.49 0.32 -10.14
C THR A 61 9.24 1.03 -9.61
N GLY A 62 8.89 0.78 -8.36
CA GLY A 62 7.64 1.25 -7.75
C GLY A 62 6.39 0.52 -8.22
N ASN A 63 6.55 -0.59 -8.97
CA ASN A 63 5.44 -1.35 -9.50
C ASN A 63 4.81 -2.25 -8.44
N VAL A 64 3.47 -2.30 -8.40
CA VAL A 64 2.75 -3.24 -7.53
C VAL A 64 2.83 -4.64 -8.15
N LEU A 65 3.58 -5.53 -7.50
CA LEU A 65 3.81 -6.91 -7.90
C LEU A 65 2.63 -7.81 -7.52
N ASN A 66 1.96 -7.53 -6.39
CA ASN A 66 0.86 -8.36 -5.91
C ASN A 66 -0.14 -7.54 -5.08
N LYS A 67 -1.42 -7.92 -5.13
CA LYS A 67 -2.52 -7.36 -4.33
C LYS A 67 -3.28 -8.54 -3.73
N LYS A 68 -3.10 -8.80 -2.44
CA LYS A 68 -3.84 -9.82 -1.68
C LYS A 68 -4.79 -9.19 -0.68
#